data_AF-A0AAU3JK83-F1
#
_entry.id   AF-A0AAU3JK83-F1
#
_cell.length_a   1.000
_cell.length_b   1.000
_cell.length_c   1.000
_cell.angle_alpha   90.00
_cell.angle_beta   90.00
_cell.angle_gamma   90.00
#
_symmetry.space_group_name_H-M   'P 1'
#
loop_
_entity.id
_entity.type
_entity.pdbx_description
1 polymer ?
#
loop_
_entity_poly.entity_id
_entity_poly.type
_entity_poly.pdbx_seq_one_letter_code
_entity_poly.pdbx_strand_id
1 'polypeptide(L)'
;MKVTFLPVLTSRAGPSTPAAEQRARQDVRTRLERRFPDAPSETLETTAAASFAYFADARVRHYVPVLAFKRASRQLSGRYGTRDAAGGVA
;
A
#
# COMPACT_ATOMS: atom_id res chain seq x y z
N MET A 1 -40.68 14.06 6.81
CA MET A 1 -39.61 13.04 6.96
C MET A 1 -38.39 13.52 6.19
N LYS A 2 -37.30 13.90 6.88
CA LYS A 2 -36.08 14.42 6.24
C LYS A 2 -35.13 13.24 6.02
N VAL A 3 -34.96 12.83 4.76
CA VAL A 3 -34.02 11.76 4.39
C VAL A 3 -32.63 12.38 4.33
N THR A 4 -31.84 12.16 5.37
CA THR A 4 -30.44 12.56 5.41
C THR A 4 -29.63 11.58 4.58
N PHE A 5 -29.27 11.97 3.36
CA PHE A 5 -28.28 11.24 2.57
C PHE A 5 -26.91 11.43 3.23
N LEU A 6 -26.42 10.38 3.86
CA LEU A 6 -25.00 10.28 4.21
C LEU A 6 -24.20 10.25 2.90
N PRO A 7 -23.15 11.07 2.74
CA PRO A 7 -22.26 10.92 1.60
C PRO A 7 -21.58 9.56 1.72
N VAL A 8 -21.93 8.66 0.82
CA VAL A 8 -21.09 7.50 0.50
C VAL A 8 -19.69 8.06 0.27
N LEU A 9 -18.74 7.62 1.11
CA LEU A 9 -17.32 7.83 0.90
C LEU A 9 -16.88 6.97 -0.29
N THR A 10 -17.41 7.27 -1.48
CA THR A 10 -16.70 7.00 -2.73
C THR A 10 -15.42 7.80 -2.59
N SER A 11 -14.34 7.12 -2.22
CA SER A 11 -12.99 7.62 -2.37
C SER A 11 -12.84 7.96 -3.85
N ARG A 12 -13.11 9.22 -4.18
CA ARG A 12 -12.97 9.77 -5.51
C ARG A 12 -11.48 9.68 -5.74
N ALA A 13 -11.05 8.63 -6.42
CA ALA A 13 -9.72 8.50 -6.94
C ALA A 13 -9.50 9.72 -7.83
N GLY A 14 -8.97 10.79 -7.22
CA GLY A 14 -8.62 11.99 -7.94
C GLY A 14 -7.62 11.63 -9.03
N PRO A 15 -7.45 12.51 -10.03
CA PRO A 15 -6.43 12.32 -11.05
C PRO A 15 -5.09 11.95 -10.39
N SER A 16 -4.32 11.08 -11.04
CA SER A 16 -2.96 10.70 -10.63
C SER A 16 -2.04 11.93 -10.70
N THR A 17 -2.21 12.84 -9.76
CA THR A 17 -1.34 13.99 -9.59
C THR A 17 -0.07 13.53 -8.90
N PRO A 18 1.08 14.20 -9.12
CA PRO A 18 2.31 13.89 -8.40
C PRO A 18 2.14 13.85 -6.88
N ALA A 19 1.30 14.75 -6.33
CA ALA A 19 0.97 14.77 -4.91
C ALA A 19 0.16 13.54 -4.45
N ALA A 20 -0.81 13.08 -5.24
CA ALA A 20 -1.55 11.85 -4.95
C ALA A 20 -0.67 10.60 -5.03
N GLU A 21 0.24 10.54 -6.01
CA GLU A 21 1.23 9.46 -6.11
C GLU A 21 2.18 9.44 -4.91
N GLN A 22 2.66 10.61 -4.46
CA GLN A 22 3.53 10.71 -3.29
C GLN A 22 2.81 10.25 -2.00
N ARG A 23 1.55 10.66 -1.81
CA ARG A 23 0.72 10.18 -0.69
C ARG A 23 0.54 8.66 -0.75
N ALA A 24 0.26 8.11 -1.92
CA ALA A 24 0.10 6.67 -2.09
C ALA A 24 1.38 5.89 -1.77
N ARG A 25 2.56 6.43 -2.12
CA ARG A 25 3.86 5.84 -1.73
C ARG A 25 4.05 5.85 -0.21
N GLN A 26 3.75 6.96 0.44
CA GLN A 26 3.82 7.09 1.89
C GLN A 26 2.88 6.10 2.60
N ASP A 27 1.65 5.98 2.12
CA ASP A 27 0.67 5.03 2.67
C ASP A 27 1.14 3.58 2.56
N VAL A 28 1.74 3.21 1.43
CA VAL A 28 2.35 1.88 1.24
C VAL A 28 3.48 1.67 2.23
N ARG A 29 4.37 2.65 2.43
CA ARG A 29 5.48 2.55 3.39
C ARG A 29 4.97 2.34 4.81
N THR A 30 4.03 3.17 5.27
CA THR A 30 3.44 3.04 6.61
C THR A 30 2.75 1.70 6.83
N ARG A 31 2.10 1.13 5.79
CA ARG A 31 1.52 -0.21 5.89
C ARG A 31 2.58 -1.30 5.99
N LEU A 32 3.70 -1.16 5.28
CA LEU A 32 4.82 -2.11 5.36
C LEU A 32 5.50 -2.07 6.72
N GLU A 33 5.77 -0.88 7.27
CA GLU A 33 6.33 -0.68 8.62
C GLU A 33 5.47 -1.37 9.69
N ARG A 34 4.14 -1.24 9.60
CA ARG A 34 3.22 -1.91 10.54
C ARG A 34 3.21 -3.43 10.40
N ARG A 35 3.33 -3.95 9.17
CA ARG A 35 3.25 -5.38 8.86
C ARG A 35 4.56 -6.12 9.14
N PHE A 36 5.68 -5.44 8.94
CA PHE A 36 7.04 -5.96 9.08
C PHE A 36 7.85 -5.06 10.03
N PRO A 37 7.51 -5.02 11.33
CA PRO A 37 8.18 -4.13 12.28
C PRO A 37 9.67 -4.47 12.46
N ASP A 38 10.05 -5.73 12.21
CA ASP A 38 11.43 -6.22 12.35
C ASP A 38 12.28 -5.98 11.09
N ALA A 39 11.68 -5.48 10.01
CA ALA A 39 12.41 -5.19 8.78
C ALA A 39 13.06 -3.79 8.86
N PRO A 40 14.34 -3.63 8.46
CA PRO A 40 14.98 -2.33 8.44
C PRO A 40 14.25 -1.34 7.52
N SER A 41 14.10 -0.09 7.95
CA SER A 41 13.39 0.96 7.20
C SER A 41 13.94 1.13 5.78
N GLU A 42 15.27 1.09 5.61
CA GLU A 42 15.92 1.14 4.28
C GLU A 42 15.50 -0.03 3.38
N THR A 43 15.35 -1.23 3.94
CA THR A 43 14.87 -2.40 3.18
C THR A 43 13.41 -2.24 2.78
N LEU A 44 12.57 -1.71 3.67
CA LEU A 44 11.16 -1.41 3.37
C LEU A 44 11.04 -0.37 2.25
N GLU A 45 11.81 0.71 2.33
CA GLU A 45 11.83 1.77 1.33
C GLU A 45 12.31 1.28 -0.03
N THR A 46 13.44 0.57 -0.06
CA THR A 46 14.02 0.02 -1.29
C THR A 46 13.06 -0.97 -1.95
N THR A 47 12.44 -1.85 -1.16
CA THR A 47 11.49 -2.85 -1.67
C THR A 47 10.21 -2.21 -2.18
N ALA A 48 9.68 -1.20 -1.48
CA ALA A 48 8.53 -0.42 -1.93
C ALA A 48 8.84 0.31 -3.24
N ALA A 49 9.98 1.01 -3.31
CA ALA A 49 10.41 1.75 -4.50
C ALA A 49 10.56 0.82 -5.72
N ALA A 50 11.23 -0.33 -5.56
CA ALA A 50 11.35 -1.33 -6.61
C ALA A 50 10.00 -1.89 -7.07
N SER A 51 9.06 -2.06 -6.12
CA SER A 51 7.70 -2.53 -6.43
C SER A 51 6.87 -1.50 -7.19
N PHE A 52 7.02 -0.20 -6.88
CA PHE A 52 6.40 0.87 -7.68
C PHE A 52 7.01 0.98 -9.08
N ALA A 53 8.34 0.90 -9.19
CA ALA A 53 9.04 0.95 -10.47
C ALA A 53 8.61 -0.18 -11.41
N TYR A 54 8.36 -1.39 -10.88
CA TYR A 54 7.83 -2.51 -11.64
C TYR A 54 6.50 -2.21 -12.36
N PHE A 55 5.69 -1.30 -11.82
CA PHE A 55 4.41 -0.90 -12.39
C PHE A 55 4.43 0.50 -13.02
N ALA A 56 5.61 1.07 -13.29
CA ALA A 56 5.73 2.43 -13.84
C ALA A 56 4.98 2.58 -15.19
N ASP A 57 5.00 1.54 -16.01
CA ASP A 57 4.37 1.52 -17.34
C ASP A 57 2.92 0.98 -17.33
N ALA A 58 2.34 0.77 -16.15
CA ALA A 58 0.98 0.27 -16.03
C ALA A 58 -0.02 1.29 -16.61
N ARG A 59 -0.83 0.85 -17.58
CA ARG A 59 -1.89 1.68 -18.20
C ARG A 59 -2.96 2.13 -17.20
N VAL A 60 -3.21 1.34 -16.17
CA VAL A 60 -4.19 1.65 -15.12
C VAL A 60 -3.46 1.93 -13.81
N ARG A 61 -3.16 3.21 -13.56
CA ARG A 61 -2.37 3.64 -12.39
C ARG A 61 -3.11 3.59 -11.06
N HIS A 62 -4.44 3.58 -11.09
CA HIS A 62 -5.27 3.61 -9.88
C HIS A 62 -4.97 2.46 -8.91
N TYR A 63 -4.65 1.27 -9.43
CA TYR A 63 -4.39 0.07 -8.62
C TYR A 63 -2.91 -0.13 -8.28
N VAL A 64 -2.02 0.68 -8.85
CA VAL A 64 -0.56 0.52 -8.66
C VAL A 64 -0.16 0.51 -7.18
N PRO A 65 -0.67 1.38 -6.29
CA PRO A 65 -0.30 1.34 -4.88
C PRO A 65 -0.64 0.02 -4.20
N VAL A 66 -1.81 -0.55 -4.53
CA VAL A 66 -2.26 -1.84 -3.98
C VAL A 66 -1.39 -2.98 -4.48
N LEU A 67 -1.07 -2.98 -5.79
CA LEU A 67 -0.23 -4.00 -6.40
C LEU A 67 1.22 -3.91 -5.91
N ALA A 68 1.76 -2.71 -5.76
CA ALA A 68 3.09 -2.46 -5.21
C ALA A 68 3.20 -2.97 -3.77
N PHE A 69 2.20 -2.68 -2.92
CA PHE A 69 2.15 -3.20 -1.54
C PHE A 69 2.12 -4.73 -1.50
N LYS A 70 1.27 -5.36 -2.33
CA LYS A 70 1.19 -6.83 -2.40
C LYS A 70 2.51 -7.46 -2.83
N ARG A 71 3.16 -6.87 -3.85
CA ARG A 71 4.46 -7.33 -4.34
C ARG A 71 5.54 -7.19 -3.27
N ALA A 72 5.66 -6.03 -2.65
CA ALA A 72 6.62 -5.78 -1.58
C ALA A 72 6.41 -6.72 -0.40
N SER A 73 5.16 -6.91 0.02
CA SER A 73 4.81 -7.83 1.11
C SER A 73 5.25 -9.27 0.80
N ARG A 74 5.04 -9.75 -0.43
CA ARG A 74 5.47 -11.09 -0.84
C ARG A 74 7.00 -11.23 -0.82
N GLN A 75 7.74 -10.20 -1.25
CA GLN A 75 9.21 -10.21 -1.21
C GLN A 75 9.75 -10.22 0.23
N LEU A 76 9.12 -9.46 1.13
CA LEU A 76 9.53 -9.36 2.52
C LEU A 76 9.14 -10.59 3.34
N SER A 77 7.99 -11.22 3.05
CA SER A 77 7.54 -12.41 3.80
C SER A 77 8.47 -13.61 3.67
N GLY A 78 9.30 -13.68 2.63
CA GLY A 78 10.32 -14.72 2.50
C GLY A 78 11.56 -14.50 3.38
N ARG A 79 11.68 -13.32 4.02
CA ARG A 79 12.87 -12.88 4.78
C ARG A 79 12.54 -12.45 6.21
N TYR A 80 11.32 -11.97 6.43
CA TYR A 80 10.85 -11.41 7.68
C TYR A 80 9.53 -12.08 8.09
N GLY A 81 9.35 -12.31 9.38
CA GLY A 81 8.06 -12.72 9.92
C GLY A 81 7.03 -11.60 9.72
N THR A 82 5.82 -11.95 9.28
CA THR A 82 4.70 -11.01 9.25
C THR A 82 4.07 -10.91 10.63
N ARG A 83 3.78 -9.70 11.11
CA ARG A 83 3.03 -9.52 12.36
C ARG A 83 1.62 -10.14 12.33
N ASP A 84 1.03 -10.28 11.13
CA ASP A 84 -0.29 -10.92 10.94
C ASP A 84 -0.32 -12.43 11.23
N ALA A 85 0.85 -13.09 11.31
CA ALA A 85 0.91 -14.52 11.64
C ALA A 85 0.48 -14.82 13.10
N ALA A 86 0.41 -13.79 13.95
CA ALA A 86 -0.04 -13.91 15.34
C ALA A 86 -1.55 -13.62 15.55
N GLY A 87 -2.30 -13.32 14.49
CA GLY A 87 -3.72 -12.92 14.56
C GLY A 87 -4.70 -13.82 13.79
N GLY A 88 -4.28 -15.00 13.38
CA GLY A 88 -5.17 -15.99 12.74
C GLY A 88 -6.05 -16.66 13.79
N VAL A 89 -7.26 -16.13 13.99
CA VAL A 89 -8.33 -16.85 14.68
C VAL A 89 -8.85 -17.98 13.78
N ALA A 90 -9.09 -19.10 14.46
CA ALA A 90 -9.52 -20.42 14.00
C ALA A 90 -10.74 -20.44 13.05
#